data_AF-A0A357B280-F1
#
_entry.id   AF-A0A357B280-F1
#
_cell.length_a   1.000
_cell.length_b   1.000
_cell.length_c   1.000
_cell.angle_alpha   90.00
_cell.angle_beta   90.00
_cell.angle_gamma   90.00
#
_symmetry.space_group_name_H-M   'P 1'
#
loop_
_entity.id
_entity.type
_entity.pdbx_description
1 polymer ?
#
loop_
_entity_poly.entity_id
_entity_poly.type
_entity_poly.pdbx_seq_one_letter_code
_entity_poly.pdbx_strand_id
1 'polypeptide(L)'
;IWGVFMVRDDFNGPECMDGVIEAHDTYRILLKEEEKKDFLFWKYFGREPEGRKTKWGSIEFRYFANTTMARILDDIQMNRKGAEKKHCGEFLEYFCELNKIDKIK
;
A
#
# COMPACT_ATOMS: atom_id res chain seq x y z
N ILE A 1 -11.13 9.67 -2.41
CA ILE A 1 -10.93 8.26 -2.87
C ILE A 1 -9.75 7.70 -2.07
N TRP A 2 -9.87 6.49 -1.51
CA TRP A 2 -8.79 5.83 -0.75
C TRP A 2 -8.59 4.44 -1.34
N GLY A 3 -7.35 4.11 -1.68
CA GLY A 3 -7.02 2.85 -2.34
C GLY A 3 -5.51 2.68 -2.47
N VAL A 4 -5.13 1.51 -2.97
CA VAL A 4 -3.74 1.10 -3.16
C VAL A 4 -3.62 0.45 -4.51
N PHE A 5 -2.55 0.72 -5.24
CA PHE A 5 -2.24 0.03 -6.48
C PHE A 5 -0.74 -0.12 -6.66
N MET A 6 -0.32 -1.17 -7.36
CA MET A 6 1.01 -1.26 -7.95
C MET A 6 1.01 -0.53 -9.29
N VAL A 7 2.15 0.05 -9.65
CA VAL A 7 2.41 0.43 -11.03
C VAL A 7 2.55 -0.82 -11.90
N ARG A 8 2.46 -0.67 -13.23
CA ARG A 8 2.75 -1.77 -14.16
C ARG A 8 4.16 -2.34 -13.95
N ASP A 9 4.34 -3.62 -14.26
CA ASP A 9 5.63 -4.33 -14.14
C ASP A 9 6.75 -3.69 -14.98
N ASP A 10 6.38 -3.09 -16.11
CA ASP A 10 7.28 -2.41 -17.05
C ASP A 10 7.42 -0.90 -16.77
N PHE A 11 6.86 -0.40 -15.67
CA PHE A 11 6.91 1.02 -15.35
C PHE A 11 8.33 1.46 -15.00
N ASN A 12 8.82 2.46 -15.74
CA ASN A 12 10.11 3.12 -15.51
C ASN A 12 9.89 4.60 -15.23
N GLY A 13 10.01 5.00 -13.96
CA GLY A 13 9.75 6.38 -13.51
C GLY A 13 10.51 7.46 -14.28
N PRO A 14 11.83 7.33 -14.50
CA PRO A 14 12.62 8.22 -15.35
C PRO A 14 12.12 8.40 -16.80
N GLU A 15 11.40 7.44 -17.36
CA GLU A 15 10.89 7.50 -18.74
C GLU A 15 9.45 8.04 -18.83
N CYS A 16 8.78 8.25 -17.69
CA CYS A 16 7.44 8.84 -17.63
C CYS A 16 7.50 10.36 -17.87
N MET A 17 7.26 10.79 -19.11
CA MET A 17 7.30 12.20 -19.50
C MET A 17 5.92 12.87 -19.55
N ASP A 18 4.85 12.10 -19.65
CA ASP A 18 3.47 12.59 -19.75
C ASP A 18 2.80 12.82 -18.38
N GLY A 19 3.45 12.38 -17.31
CA GLY A 19 2.95 12.45 -15.94
C GLY A 19 1.82 11.46 -15.63
N VAL A 20 1.56 10.49 -16.51
CA VAL A 20 0.53 9.47 -16.31
C VAL A 20 1.17 8.19 -15.79
N ILE A 21 0.77 7.79 -14.58
CA ILE A 21 1.21 6.54 -13.97
C ILE A 21 0.11 5.50 -14.14
N GLU A 22 0.33 4.54 -15.02
CA GLU A 22 -0.61 3.44 -15.23
C GLU A 22 -0.60 2.47 -14.05
N ALA A 23 -1.80 2.11 -13.58
CA ALA A 23 -1.96 1.10 -12.55
C ALA A 23 -1.82 -0.30 -13.14
N HIS A 24 -1.28 -1.22 -12.35
CA HIS A 24 -1.26 -2.64 -12.63
C HIS A 24 -2.68 -3.19 -12.83
N ASP A 25 -2.87 -4.05 -13.82
CA ASP A 25 -4.19 -4.58 -14.20
C ASP A 25 -4.86 -5.34 -13.05
N THR A 26 -4.09 -6.22 -12.40
CA THR A 26 -4.50 -7.06 -11.27
C THR A 26 -4.35 -6.37 -9.91
N TYR A 27 -3.17 -5.88 -9.55
CA TYR A 27 -2.84 -5.51 -8.17
C TYR A 27 -3.26 -4.07 -7.82
N ARG A 28 -4.57 -3.89 -7.66
CA ARG A 28 -5.20 -2.62 -7.29
C ARG A 28 -6.45 -2.86 -6.44
N ILE A 29 -6.59 -2.10 -5.35
CA ILE A 29 -7.69 -2.21 -4.40
C ILE A 29 -8.26 -0.83 -4.13
N LEU A 30 -9.58 -0.73 -4.21
CA LEU A 30 -10.35 0.40 -3.71
C LEU A 30 -10.96 0.06 -2.36
N LEU A 31 -10.77 0.92 -1.36
CA LEU A 31 -11.43 0.74 -0.06
C LEU A 31 -12.91 1.06 -0.15
N LYS A 32 -13.75 0.26 0.51
CA LYS A 32 -15.18 0.51 0.70
C LYS A 32 -15.38 1.64 1.70
N GLU A 33 -16.51 2.32 1.64
CA GLU A 33 -16.82 3.44 2.56
C GLU A 33 -16.76 3.05 4.03
N GLU A 34 -17.17 1.83 4.36
CA GLU A 34 -17.10 1.30 5.72
C GLU A 34 -15.65 1.16 6.20
N GLU A 35 -14.79 0.58 5.35
CA GLU A 35 -13.37 0.38 5.65
C GLU A 35 -12.63 1.72 5.81
N LYS A 36 -12.99 2.75 5.04
CA LYS A 36 -12.38 4.08 5.12
C LYS A 36 -12.56 4.71 6.50
N LYS A 37 -13.66 4.44 7.19
CA LYS A 37 -13.95 5.01 8.52
C LYS A 37 -12.98 4.48 9.57
N ASP A 38 -12.59 3.21 9.46
CA ASP A 38 -11.74 2.53 10.42
C ASP A 38 -10.26 2.53 9.98
N PHE A 39 -9.97 2.89 8.73
CA PHE A 39 -8.63 2.99 8.18
C PHE A 39 -7.91 4.28 8.61
N LEU A 40 -7.45 4.30 9.87
CA LEU A 40 -6.67 5.43 10.39
C LEU A 40 -5.23 5.38 9.87
N PHE A 41 -4.93 6.11 8.79
CA PHE A 41 -3.60 6.18 8.15
C PHE A 41 -2.44 6.33 9.17
N TRP A 42 -2.59 7.22 10.14
CA TRP A 42 -1.56 7.51 11.14
C TRP A 42 -1.15 6.31 12.00
N LYS A 43 -2.02 5.30 12.15
CA LYS A 43 -1.74 4.10 12.96
C LYS A 43 -0.56 3.30 12.42
N TYR A 44 -0.29 3.40 11.12
CA TYR A 44 0.81 2.68 10.45
C TYR A 44 2.17 3.36 10.61
N PHE A 45 2.19 4.63 11.04
CA PHE A 45 3.42 5.44 11.13
C PHE A 45 3.75 5.90 12.55
N GLY A 46 2.89 5.60 13.53
CA GLY A 46 3.00 6.11 14.90
C GLY A 46 4.08 5.48 15.79
N ARG A 47 4.80 4.44 15.32
CA ARG A 47 5.89 3.78 16.09
C ARG A 47 7.28 4.31 15.75
N GLU A 48 7.41 5.56 15.35
CA GLU A 48 8.73 6.17 15.31
C GLU A 48 9.24 6.40 16.74
N PRO A 49 10.47 6.00 17.09
CA PRO A 49 11.00 6.21 18.44
C PRO A 49 10.94 7.69 18.82
N GLU A 50 10.66 7.97 20.09
CA GLU A 50 10.56 9.33 20.63
C GLU A 50 11.76 10.17 20.18
N GLY A 51 11.50 11.21 19.37
CA GLY A 51 12.51 12.05 18.74
C GLY A 51 12.47 12.08 17.20
N ARG A 52 11.88 11.08 16.54
CA ARG A 52 11.61 11.09 15.08
C ARG A 52 10.12 11.14 14.77
N LYS A 53 9.39 12.13 15.29
CA LYS A 53 8.03 12.36 14.77
C LYS A 53 8.16 12.70 13.30
N THR A 54 7.62 11.86 12.41
CA THR A 54 7.62 12.10 10.97
C THR A 54 6.95 13.45 10.73
N LYS A 55 7.74 14.47 10.40
CA LYS A 55 7.21 15.78 10.03
C LYS A 55 6.73 15.68 8.60
N TRP A 56 5.46 15.32 8.46
CA TRP A 56 4.89 15.12 7.14
C TRP A 56 4.96 16.45 6.33
N GLY A 57 4.73 17.64 6.87
CA GLY A 57 4.82 18.87 6.06
C GLY A 57 3.86 18.83 4.86
N SER A 58 4.07 19.62 3.81
CA SER A 58 3.12 19.81 2.71
C SER A 58 3.49 19.15 1.37
N ILE A 59 4.36 18.14 1.38
CA ILE A 59 4.80 17.44 0.17
C ILE A 59 3.73 16.46 -0.34
N GLU A 60 3.55 16.42 -1.66
CA GLU A 60 2.54 15.60 -2.36
C GLU A 60 2.91 14.12 -2.38
N PHE A 61 4.18 13.80 -2.61
CA PHE A 61 4.68 12.42 -2.64
C PHE A 61 5.49 12.09 -1.40
N ARG A 62 5.29 10.87 -0.89
CA ARG A 62 5.89 10.41 0.35
C ARG A 62 6.32 8.97 0.21
N TYR A 63 7.59 8.76 0.50
CA TYR A 63 8.17 7.42 0.58
C TYR A 63 8.13 6.94 2.02
N PHE A 64 7.84 5.67 2.20
CA PHE A 64 7.84 5.01 3.49
C PHE A 64 8.30 3.56 3.32
N ALA A 65 8.63 2.90 4.42
CA ALA A 65 9.18 1.55 4.37
C ALA A 65 8.18 0.55 3.76
N ASN A 66 8.67 -0.33 2.87
CA ASN A 66 7.84 -1.37 2.24
C ASN A 66 7.22 -2.32 3.28
N THR A 67 7.87 -2.53 4.43
CA THR A 67 7.31 -3.30 5.55
C THR A 67 6.05 -2.67 6.13
N THR A 68 5.94 -1.34 6.14
CA THR A 68 4.70 -0.64 6.52
C THR A 68 3.62 -0.86 5.47
N MET A 69 3.96 -0.88 4.18
CA MET A 69 3.01 -1.18 3.11
C MET A 69 2.49 -2.62 3.19
N ALA A 70 3.36 -3.59 3.47
CA ALA A 70 2.98 -4.98 3.68
C ALA A 70 1.96 -5.11 4.83
N ARG A 71 2.18 -4.41 5.95
CA ARG A 71 1.21 -4.35 7.06
C ARG A 71 -0.13 -3.73 6.68
N ILE A 72 -0.11 -2.69 5.84
CA ILE A 72 -1.33 -2.08 5.32
C ILE A 72 -2.12 -3.09 4.47
N LEU A 73 -1.45 -3.80 3.56
CA LEU A 73 -2.08 -4.80 2.70
C LEU A 73 -2.64 -5.99 3.50
N ASP A 74 -1.92 -6.44 4.52
CA ASP A 74 -2.37 -7.49 5.44
C ASP A 74 -3.63 -7.07 6.22
N ASP A 75 -3.63 -5.88 6.81
CA ASP A 75 -4.82 -5.30 7.46
C ASP A 75 -6.01 -5.22 6.50
N ILE A 76 -5.79 -4.78 5.26
CA ILE A 76 -6.85 -4.73 4.24
C ILE A 76 -7.38 -6.14 3.97
N GLN A 77 -6.50 -7.11 3.73
CA GLN A 77 -6.87 -8.50 3.49
C GLN A 77 -7.70 -9.09 4.66
N MET A 78 -7.30 -8.84 5.90
CA MET A 78 -7.99 -9.35 7.09
C MET A 78 -9.44 -8.87 7.20
N ASN A 79 -9.73 -7.66 6.70
CA ASN A 79 -11.07 -7.07 6.72
C ASN A 79 -11.96 -7.48 5.53
N ARG A 80 -11.40 -8.19 4.53
CA ARG A 80 -12.16 -8.72 3.38
C ARG A 80 -12.71 -10.12 3.63
N LYS A 81 -13.66 -10.54 2.79
CA LYS A 81 -14.24 -11.90 2.79
C LYS A 81 -14.34 -12.45 1.37
N GLY A 82 -14.43 -13.77 1.24
CA GLY A 82 -14.64 -14.46 -0.04
C GLY A 82 -13.56 -14.16 -1.07
N ALA A 83 -13.98 -13.91 -2.32
CA ALA A 83 -13.09 -13.67 -3.45
C ALA A 83 -12.20 -12.42 -3.25
N GLU A 84 -12.71 -11.36 -2.63
CA GLU A 84 -11.93 -10.15 -2.35
C GLU A 84 -10.79 -10.42 -1.37
N LYS A 85 -11.01 -11.28 -0.36
CA LYS A 85 -9.96 -11.69 0.58
C LYS A 85 -8.84 -12.45 -0.13
N LYS A 86 -9.21 -13.37 -1.04
CA LYS A 86 -8.25 -14.12 -1.85
C LYS A 86 -7.41 -13.17 -2.70
N HIS A 87 -8.05 -12.25 -3.40
CA HIS A 87 -7.39 -11.25 -4.23
C HIS A 87 -6.44 -10.34 -3.43
N CYS A 88 -6.85 -9.85 -2.25
CA CYS A 88 -5.97 -9.05 -1.40
C CYS A 88 -4.78 -9.85 -0.88
N GLY A 89 -4.96 -11.16 -0.62
CA GLY A 89 -3.88 -12.06 -0.25
C GLY A 89 -2.87 -12.29 -1.38
N GLU A 90 -3.37 -12.51 -2.60
CA GLU A 90 -2.51 -12.62 -3.80
C GLU A 90 -1.73 -11.33 -4.05
N PHE A 91 -2.34 -10.16 -3.82
CA PHE A 91 -1.65 -8.88 -3.89
C PHE A 91 -0.57 -8.77 -2.79
N LEU A 92 -0.89 -9.06 -1.52
CA LEU A 92 0.10 -9.04 -0.45
C LEU A 92 1.29 -9.95 -0.75
N GLU A 93 1.04 -11.15 -1.27
CA GLU A 93 2.07 -12.12 -1.63
C GLU A 93 2.97 -11.59 -2.74
N TYR A 94 2.39 -11.14 -3.85
CA TYR A 94 3.14 -10.53 -4.95
C TYR A 94 3.98 -9.33 -4.48
N PHE A 95 3.41 -8.44 -3.66
CA PHE A 95 4.13 -7.28 -3.11
C PHE A 95 5.33 -7.71 -2.25
N CYS A 96 5.14 -8.69 -1.36
CA CYS A 96 6.21 -9.17 -0.50
C CYS A 96 7.33 -9.88 -1.29
N GLU A 97 6.97 -10.68 -2.30
CA GLU A 97 7.94 -11.35 -3.17
C GLU A 97 8.80 -10.35 -3.93
N LEU A 98 8.18 -9.37 -4.59
CA LEU A 98 8.88 -8.33 -5.35
C LEU A 98 9.83 -7.52 -4.47
N ASN A 99 9.41 -7.22 -3.24
CA ASN A 99 10.17 -6.40 -2.29
C ASN A 99 11.07 -7.20 -1.35
N LYS A 100 11.17 -8.53 -1.51
CA LYS A 100 11.97 -9.44 -0.66
C LYS A 100 11.66 -9.28 0.83
N ILE A 101 10.38 -9.15 1.16
CA ILE A 101 9.89 -9.07 2.53
C ILE A 101 9.52 -10.47 2.99
N ASP A 102 10.10 -10.92 4.10
CA ASP A 102 9.69 -12.16 4.74
C ASP A 102 8.21 -12.06 5.12
N LYS A 103 7.42 -13.08 4.77
CA LYS A 103 5.99 -13.13 5.10
C LYS A 103 5.84 -12.92 6.61
N ILE A 104 5.05 -11.91 6.97
CA ILE A 104 4.66 -11.66 8.36
C ILE A 104 3.93 -12.93 8.83
N LYS A 105 4.57 -13.71 9.70
CA LYS A 105 3.98 -14.90 10.31
C LYS A 105 3.00 -14.53 11.42
#